data_AF-A0A1L1Z869-F1
#
_entry.id   AF-A0A1L1Z869-F1
#
_cell.length_a   1.000
_cell.length_b   1.000
_cell.length_c   1.000
_cell.angle_alpha   90.00
_cell.angle_beta   90.00
_cell.angle_gamma   90.00
#
_symmetry.space_group_name_H-M   'P 1'
#
loop_
_entity.id
_entity.type
_entity.pdbx_description
1 polymer ?
#
loop_
_entity_poly.entity_id
_entity_poly.type
_entity_poly.pdbx_seq_one_letter_code
_entity_poly.pdbx_strand_id
1 'polypeptide(L)'
;MLSTNILLVNLLVAMFGYTVGTVQENNDQVWKFQRYFLVQEYCSRLNIPFPFIVFAYFYMVVKKCFKCCCKEKNMESSVCCFKNEDNETLAWEGVMKENYLVKINTKANDTSEEMRHRFRQLDTKLNDLKGLLKEIANKIK
;
A
#
# COMPACT_ATOMS: atom_id res chain seq x y z
N MET A 1 33.80 22.91 29.84
CA MET A 1 33.57 23.28 28.42
C MET A 1 33.61 22.06 27.51
N LEU A 2 34.72 21.31 27.42
CA LEU A 2 34.82 20.15 26.51
C LEU A 2 33.84 19.01 26.85
N SER A 3 33.77 18.59 28.13
CA SER A 3 32.91 17.48 28.56
C SER A 3 31.41 17.76 28.40
N THR A 4 30.97 18.98 28.70
CA THR A 4 29.59 19.42 28.49
C THR A 4 29.22 19.42 27.01
N ASN A 5 30.13 19.85 26.13
CA ASN A 5 29.89 19.84 24.68
C ASN A 5 29.76 18.41 24.13
N ILE A 6 30.60 17.48 24.59
CA ILE A 6 30.53 16.06 24.19
C ILE A 6 29.20 15.44 24.65
N LEU A 7 28.77 15.73 25.89
CA LEU A 7 27.48 15.26 26.41
C LEU A 7 26.29 15.83 25.62
N LEU A 8 26.32 17.13 25.29
CA LEU A 8 25.27 17.78 24.52
C LEU A 8 25.14 17.20 23.10
N VAL A 9 26.25 16.99 22.40
CA VAL A 9 26.24 16.40 21.05
C VAL A 9 25.75 14.96 21.10
N ASN A 10 26.18 14.16 22.07
CA ASN A 10 25.71 12.77 22.20
C ASN A 10 24.19 12.70 22.46
N LEU A 11 23.65 13.63 23.25
CA LEU A 11 22.22 13.71 23.52
C LEU A 11 21.44 14.22 22.30
N LEU A 12 21.99 15.17 21.54
CA LEU A 12 21.42 15.65 20.28
C LEU A 12 21.36 14.52 19.23
N VAL A 13 22.45 13.76 19.09
CA VAL A 13 22.52 12.59 18.21
C VAL A 13 21.49 11.54 18.63
N ALA A 14 21.32 11.30 19.93
CA ALA A 14 20.30 10.38 20.44
C ALA A 14 18.87 10.86 20.13
N MET A 15 18.59 12.16 20.30
CA MET A 15 17.29 12.75 19.97
C MET A 15 16.97 12.65 18.47
N PHE A 16 17.94 12.98 17.61
CA PHE A 16 17.78 12.82 16.17
C PHE A 16 17.63 11.36 15.76
N GLY A 17 18.41 10.42 16.33
CA GLY A 17 18.27 9.00 16.07
C GLY A 17 16.87 8.45 16.43
N TYR A 18 16.34 8.83 17.60
CA TYR A 18 14.99 8.47 18.02
C TYR A 18 13.91 9.05 17.09
N THR A 19 14.05 10.33 16.74
CA THR A 19 13.06 11.03 15.91
C THR A 19 13.09 10.55 14.47
N VAL A 20 14.28 10.40 13.87
CA VAL A 20 14.44 9.86 12.51
C VAL A 20 13.86 8.45 12.45
N GLY A 21 14.16 7.57 13.42
CA GLY A 21 13.59 6.22 13.47
C GLY A 21 12.06 6.20 13.58
N THR A 22 11.49 7.06 14.43
CA THR A 22 10.03 7.13 14.66
C THR A 22 9.27 7.79 13.51
N VAL A 23 9.90 8.75 12.81
CA VAL A 23 9.27 9.52 11.73
C VAL A 23 9.54 8.88 10.35
N GLN A 24 10.47 7.93 10.22
CA GLN A 24 10.81 7.30 8.94
C GLN A 24 9.61 6.60 8.27
N GLU A 25 8.80 5.85 9.02
CA GLU A 25 7.66 5.12 8.44
C GLU A 25 6.60 6.08 7.88
N ASN A 26 6.37 7.21 8.56
CA ASN A 26 5.46 8.26 8.09
C ASN A 26 6.06 9.05 6.90
N ASN A 27 7.37 9.31 6.92
CA ASN A 27 8.07 10.01 5.85
C ASN A 27 8.07 9.20 4.54
N ASP A 28 8.22 7.88 4.60
CA ASP A 28 8.19 7.03 3.41
C ASP A 28 6.82 7.10 2.71
N GLN A 29 5.72 7.20 3.45
CA GLN A 29 4.39 7.38 2.87
C GLN A 29 4.23 8.75 2.22
N VAL A 30 4.68 9.82 2.90
CA VAL A 30 4.67 11.18 2.36
C VAL A 30 5.53 11.27 1.10
N TRP A 31 6.72 10.66 1.09
CA TRP A 31 7.60 10.64 -0.07
C TRP A 31 6.96 9.89 -1.24
N LYS A 32 6.33 8.73 -1.01
CA LYS A 32 5.61 7.99 -2.06
C LYS A 32 4.47 8.83 -2.67
N PHE A 33 3.72 9.54 -1.83
CA PHE A 33 2.66 10.45 -2.29
C PHE A 33 3.22 11.60 -3.12
N GLN A 34 4.24 12.30 -2.62
CA GLN A 34 4.90 13.39 -3.35
C GLN A 34 5.55 12.91 -4.66
N ARG A 35 6.14 11.72 -4.65
CA ARG A 35 6.74 11.10 -5.84
C ARG A 35 5.70 10.88 -6.93
N TYR A 36 4.49 10.45 -6.58
CA TYR A 36 3.42 10.30 -7.56
C TYR A 36 3.11 11.63 -8.26
N PHE A 37 2.92 12.72 -7.51
CA PHE A 37 2.67 14.04 -8.09
C PHE A 37 3.81 14.51 -8.99
N LEU A 38 5.05 14.34 -8.53
CA LEU A 38 6.23 14.71 -9.32
C LEU A 38 6.26 13.95 -10.65
N VAL A 39 6.08 12.62 -10.61
CA VAL A 39 6.08 11.79 -11.83
C VAL A 39 4.93 12.19 -12.75
N GLN A 40 3.71 12.35 -12.22
CA GLN A 40 2.54 12.75 -13.00
C GLN A 40 2.74 14.09 -13.71
N GLU A 41 3.34 15.05 -13.02
CA GLU A 41 3.65 16.37 -13.57
C GLU A 41 4.69 16.28 -14.70
N TYR A 42 5.77 15.51 -14.50
CA TYR A 42 6.80 15.32 -15.53
C TYR A 42 6.28 14.54 -16.75
N CYS A 43 5.42 13.53 -16.55
CA CYS A 43 4.77 12.80 -17.64
C CYS A 43 3.88 13.70 -18.51
N SER A 44 3.32 14.76 -17.94
CA SER A 44 2.47 15.73 -18.66
C SER A 44 3.28 16.85 -19.32
N ARG A 45 4.52 17.08 -18.85
CA ARG A 45 5.43 18.09 -19.40
C ARG A 45 6.10 17.57 -20.67
N LEU A 46 6.58 18.49 -21.51
CA LEU A 46 7.39 18.15 -22.68
C LEU A 46 8.69 17.47 -22.24
N ASN A 47 8.91 16.22 -22.64
CA ASN A 47 10.10 15.40 -22.32
C ASN A 47 11.38 15.86 -23.04
N ILE A 48 11.53 17.16 -23.30
CA ILE A 48 12.62 17.73 -24.09
C ILE A 48 13.62 18.40 -23.14
N PRO A 49 14.94 18.15 -23.31
CA PRO A 49 15.96 18.75 -22.45
C PRO A 49 15.89 20.28 -22.50
N PHE A 50 16.21 20.91 -21.37
CA PHE A 50 16.03 22.36 -21.15
C PHE A 50 16.49 23.27 -22.30
N PRO A 51 17.65 23.06 -22.95
CA PRO A 51 18.08 23.92 -24.06
C PRO A 51 17.16 23.87 -25.30
N PHE A 52 16.45 22.77 -25.51
CA PHE A 52 15.65 22.53 -26.73
C PHE A 52 14.15 22.79 -26.53
N ILE A 53 13.74 23.13 -25.31
CA ILE A 53 12.32 23.36 -24.97
C ILE A 53 11.72 24.53 -25.76
N VAL A 54 12.52 25.54 -26.09
CA VAL A 54 12.10 26.72 -26.85
C VAL A 54 11.60 26.33 -28.25
N PHE A 55 12.28 25.41 -28.94
CA PHE A 55 11.86 24.91 -30.24
C PHE A 55 10.54 24.12 -30.15
N ALA A 56 10.36 23.36 -29.07
CA ALA A 56 9.14 22.61 -28.82
C ALA A 56 7.92 23.52 -28.65
N TYR A 57 8.06 24.59 -27.85
CA TYR A 57 7.02 25.59 -27.67
C TYR A 57 6.76 26.37 -28.96
N PHE A 58 7.80 26.75 -29.71
CA PHE A 58 7.64 27.40 -31.01
C PHE A 58 6.84 26.52 -31.98
N TYR A 59 7.18 25.24 -32.10
CA TYR A 59 6.43 24.29 -32.91
C TYR A 59 4.98 24.13 -32.44
N MET A 60 4.73 24.06 -31.13
CA MET A 60 3.35 24.02 -30.59
C MET A 60 2.54 25.26 -30.94
N VAL A 61 3.13 26.45 -30.86
CA VAL A 61 2.48 27.72 -31.23
C VAL A 61 2.15 27.73 -32.71
N VAL A 62 3.12 27.41 -33.57
CA VAL A 62 2.93 27.34 -35.02
C VAL A 62 1.84 26.34 -35.38
N LYS A 63 1.89 25.12 -34.83
CA LYS A 63 0.86 24.09 -35.02
C LYS A 63 -0.52 24.59 -34.58
N LYS A 64 -0.61 25.34 -33.47
CA LYS A 64 -1.88 25.90 -32.99
C LYS A 64 -2.40 27.01 -33.90
N CYS A 65 -1.53 27.87 -34.43
CA CYS A 65 -1.91 28.87 -35.43
C CYS A 65 -2.46 28.22 -36.70
N PHE A 66 -1.80 27.20 -37.24
CA PHE A 66 -2.29 26.45 -38.41
C PHE A 66 -3.60 25.71 -38.12
N LYS A 67 -3.77 25.17 -36.92
CA LYS A 67 -5.02 24.51 -36.48
C LYS A 67 -6.16 25.49 -36.20
N CYS A 68 -5.88 26.76 -35.90
CA CYS A 68 -6.91 27.80 -35.88
C CYS A 68 -7.35 28.18 -37.31
N CYS A 69 -6.45 28.10 -38.29
CA CYS A 69 -6.75 28.36 -39.70
C CYS A 69 -7.45 27.18 -40.39
N CYS A 70 -7.16 25.94 -40.00
CA CYS A 70 -7.80 24.72 -40.51
C CYS A 70 -8.65 24.12 -39.40
N LYS A 71 -10.00 24.11 -39.54
CA LYS A 71 -10.95 23.45 -38.61
C LYS A 71 -10.69 21.93 -38.52
N GLU A 72 -9.65 21.53 -37.82
CA GLU A 72 -9.33 20.12 -37.61
C GLU A 72 -9.48 19.73 -36.15
N LYS A 73 -10.11 18.56 -35.97
CA LYS A 73 -10.65 18.07 -34.70
C LYS A 73 -9.58 18.03 -33.60
N ASN A 74 -10.01 18.32 -32.38
CA ASN A 74 -9.20 18.21 -31.17
C ASN A 74 -8.73 16.76 -30.99
N MET A 75 -7.52 16.44 -31.45
CA MET A 75 -6.82 15.24 -31.01
C MET A 75 -6.29 15.56 -29.61
N GLU A 76 -7.07 15.15 -28.63
CA GLU A 76 -6.75 15.20 -27.22
C GLU A 76 -5.40 14.49 -27.04
N SER A 77 -4.38 15.24 -26.61
CA SER A 77 -3.10 14.66 -26.23
C SER A 77 -3.35 13.88 -24.95
N SER A 78 -3.71 12.60 -25.08
CA SER A 78 -3.93 11.72 -23.93
C SER A 78 -2.61 11.59 -23.17
N VAL A 79 -2.54 12.34 -22.08
CA VAL A 79 -1.59 12.23 -20.99
C VAL A 79 -1.42 10.76 -20.65
N CYS A 80 -0.19 10.25 -20.81
CA CYS A 80 0.53 9.06 -20.28
C CYS A 80 -0.21 7.81 -19.74
N CYS A 81 -1.50 7.82 -19.47
CA CYS A 81 -2.32 6.70 -19.07
C CYS A 81 -3.31 6.41 -20.20
N PHE A 82 -3.05 5.34 -20.95
CA PHE A 82 -4.03 4.74 -21.84
C PHE A 82 -5.33 4.54 -21.06
N LYS A 83 -6.40 5.28 -21.41
CA LYS A 83 -7.78 5.00 -20.96
C LYS A 83 -8.39 3.88 -21.80
N ASN A 84 -7.63 2.84 -22.09
CA ASN A 84 -8.23 1.64 -22.61
C ASN A 84 -8.53 0.81 -21.37
N GLU A 85 -9.73 0.99 -20.81
CA GLU A 85 -10.31 0.00 -19.89
C GLU A 85 -10.54 -1.28 -20.71
N ASP A 86 -9.48 -2.07 -20.82
CA ASP A 86 -9.50 -3.35 -21.47
C ASP A 86 -10.25 -4.35 -20.58
N ASN A 87 -11.22 -5.04 -21.19
CA ASN A 87 -12.06 -6.04 -20.52
C ASN A 87 -11.23 -7.14 -19.84
N GLU A 88 -10.04 -7.45 -20.36
CA GLU A 88 -9.09 -8.38 -19.79
C GLU A 88 -8.50 -7.89 -18.46
N THR A 89 -8.08 -6.62 -18.36
CA THR A 89 -7.59 -6.03 -17.10
C THR A 89 -8.68 -5.98 -16.04
N LEU A 90 -9.91 -5.62 -16.41
CA LEU A 90 -11.05 -5.63 -15.49
C LEU A 90 -11.40 -7.04 -15.00
N ALA A 91 -11.35 -8.05 -15.88
CA ALA A 91 -11.54 -9.44 -15.49
C ALA A 91 -10.44 -9.92 -14.54
N TRP A 92 -9.18 -9.55 -14.80
CA TRP A 92 -8.06 -9.86 -13.92
C TRP A 92 -8.18 -9.20 -12.54
N GLU A 93 -8.58 -7.93 -12.48
CA GLU A 93 -8.84 -7.22 -11.23
C GLU A 93 -9.95 -7.93 -10.42
N GLY A 94 -11.04 -8.34 -11.07
CA GLY A 94 -12.12 -9.08 -10.44
C GLY A 94 -11.66 -10.39 -9.80
N VAL A 95 -10.90 -11.21 -10.53
CA VAL A 95 -10.35 -12.47 -10.01
C VAL A 95 -9.39 -12.23 -8.85
N MET A 96 -8.53 -11.20 -8.95
CA MET A 96 -7.58 -10.88 -7.88
C MET A 96 -8.28 -10.40 -6.61
N LYS A 97 -9.35 -9.61 -6.75
CA LYS A 97 -10.20 -9.20 -5.63
C LYS A 97 -10.82 -10.40 -4.92
N GLU A 98 -11.42 -11.34 -5.66
CA GLU A 98 -11.99 -12.54 -5.05
C GLU A 98 -10.93 -13.38 -4.33
N ASN A 99 -9.77 -13.59 -4.94
CA ASN A 99 -8.64 -14.28 -4.30
C ASN A 99 -8.17 -13.58 -3.02
N TYR A 100 -8.14 -12.24 -3.02
CA TYR A 100 -7.77 -11.46 -1.84
C TYR A 100 -8.82 -11.57 -0.73
N LEU A 101 -10.11 -11.52 -1.07
CA LEU A 101 -11.21 -11.69 -0.11
C LEU A 101 -11.19 -13.10 0.52
N VAL A 102 -10.94 -14.14 -0.28
CA VAL A 102 -10.74 -15.50 0.24
C VAL A 102 -9.58 -15.52 1.24
N LYS A 103 -8.42 -14.95 0.91
CA LYS A 103 -7.26 -14.90 1.83
C LYS A 103 -7.59 -14.20 3.15
N ILE A 104 -8.34 -13.10 3.12
CA ILE A 104 -8.77 -12.41 4.34
C ILE A 104 -9.68 -13.31 5.18
N ASN A 105 -10.70 -13.91 4.55
CA ASN A 105 -11.68 -14.74 5.23
C ASN A 105 -11.05 -16.02 5.80
N THR A 106 -10.18 -16.69 5.05
CA THR A 106 -9.46 -17.88 5.53
C THR A 106 -8.57 -17.52 6.72
N LYS A 107 -7.79 -16.42 6.65
CA LYS A 107 -6.95 -15.99 7.78
C LYS A 107 -7.76 -15.65 9.03
N ALA A 108 -8.92 -15.01 8.87
CA ALA A 108 -9.83 -14.71 9.97
C ALA A 108 -10.45 -15.99 10.57
N ASN A 109 -10.83 -16.93 9.70
CA ASN A 109 -11.41 -18.22 10.11
C ASN A 109 -10.38 -19.11 10.78
N ASP A 110 -9.15 -19.26 10.26
CA ASP A 110 -8.10 -20.09 10.86
C ASP A 110 -7.84 -19.73 12.32
N THR A 111 -7.75 -18.42 12.62
CA THR A 111 -7.51 -17.92 13.98
C THR A 111 -8.68 -18.23 14.94
N SER A 112 -9.91 -18.18 14.43
CA SER A 112 -11.14 -18.44 15.20
C SER A 112 -11.44 -19.94 15.33
N GLU A 113 -11.21 -20.70 14.25
CA GLU A 113 -11.42 -22.14 14.16
C GLU A 113 -10.43 -22.91 15.00
N GLU A 114 -9.15 -22.49 15.05
CA GLU A 114 -8.16 -23.12 15.92
C GLU A 114 -8.53 -22.98 17.40
N MET A 115 -8.95 -21.77 17.84
CA MET A 115 -9.44 -21.55 19.20
C MET A 115 -10.72 -22.34 19.50
N ARG A 116 -11.69 -22.34 18.57
CA ARG A 116 -12.93 -23.12 18.72
C ARG A 116 -12.67 -24.62 18.78
N HIS A 117 -11.70 -25.12 18.01
CA HIS A 117 -11.32 -26.52 18.00
C HIS A 117 -10.67 -26.93 19.33
N ARG A 118 -9.74 -26.12 19.86
CA ARG A 118 -9.15 -26.34 21.19
C ARG A 118 -10.21 -26.36 22.29
N PHE A 119 -11.18 -25.45 22.22
CA PHE A 119 -12.29 -25.41 23.19
C PHE A 119 -13.14 -26.69 23.17
N ARG A 120 -13.50 -27.19 21.98
CA ARG A 120 -14.24 -28.45 21.82
C ARG A 120 -13.46 -29.68 22.31
N GLN A 121 -12.14 -29.71 22.10
CA GLN A 121 -11.29 -30.77 22.64
C GLN A 121 -11.24 -30.75 24.17
N LEU A 122 -11.23 -29.57 24.78
CA LEU A 122 -11.22 -29.43 26.23
C LEU A 122 -12.54 -29.90 26.86
N ASP A 123 -13.66 -29.56 26.22
CA ASP A 123 -14.99 -29.97 26.67
C ASP A 123 -15.21 -31.49 26.57
N THR A 124 -14.73 -32.12 25.50
CA THR A 124 -14.75 -33.58 25.36
C THR A 124 -13.91 -34.27 26.43
N LYS A 125 -12.69 -33.79 26.70
CA LYS A 125 -11.84 -34.33 27.78
C LYS A 125 -12.45 -34.16 29.17
N LEU A 126 -13.13 -33.05 29.43
CA LEU A 126 -13.86 -32.84 30.68
C LEU A 126 -15.02 -33.83 30.85
N ASN A 127 -15.76 -34.09 29.76
CA ASN A 127 -16.85 -35.07 29.77
C ASN A 127 -16.33 -36.50 30.01
N ASP A 128 -15.20 -36.88 29.42
CA ASP A 128 -14.55 -38.18 29.66
C ASP A 128 -14.12 -38.32 31.13
N LEU A 129 -13.45 -37.30 31.67
CA LEU A 129 -13.04 -37.25 33.09
C LEU A 129 -14.24 -37.36 34.04
N LYS A 130 -15.34 -36.69 33.71
CA LYS A 130 -16.60 -36.77 34.46
C LYS A 130 -17.19 -38.18 34.43
N GLY A 131 -17.08 -38.87 33.29
CA GLY A 131 -17.45 -40.27 33.14
C GLY A 131 -16.63 -41.20 34.04
N LEU A 132 -15.31 -41.05 34.02
CA LEU A 132 -14.39 -41.82 34.87
C LEU A 132 -14.61 -41.58 36.36
N LEU A 133 -14.83 -40.33 36.77
CA LEU A 133 -15.18 -40.00 38.16
C LEU A 133 -16.47 -40.69 38.61
N LYS A 134 -17.47 -40.78 37.72
CA LYS A 134 -18.72 -41.46 38.01
C LYS A 134 -18.53 -42.97 38.16
N GLU A 135 -17.68 -43.59 37.35
CA GLU A 135 -17.31 -45.01 37.51
C GLU A 135 -16.55 -45.27 38.82
N ILE A 136 -15.59 -44.42 39.16
CA ILE A 136 -14.83 -44.54 40.42
C ILE A 136 -15.78 -44.38 41.61
N ALA A 137 -16.66 -43.37 41.60
CA ALA A 137 -17.64 -43.16 42.65
C ALA A 137 -18.59 -44.36 42.82
N ASN A 138 -18.98 -45.01 41.72
CA ASN A 138 -19.80 -46.23 41.76
C ASN A 138 -19.05 -47.46 42.27
N LYS A 139 -17.72 -47.53 42.12
CA LYS A 139 -16.89 -48.64 42.63
C LYS A 139 -16.53 -48.50 44.12
N ILE A 140 -16.59 -47.29 44.66
CA ILE A 140 -16.30 -47.00 46.08
C ILE A 140 -17.53 -47.25 46.97
N LYS A 141 -18.72 -47.30 46.38
CA LYS A 141 -20.00 -47.58 47.06
C LYS A 141 -20.32 -49.08 47.04
#